data_AF-A0A7S2UAE7-F1
#
_entry.id   AF-A0A7S2UAE7-F1
#
_cell.length_a   1.000
_cell.length_b   1.000
_cell.length_c   1.000
_cell.angle_alpha   90.00
_cell.angle_beta   90.00
_cell.angle_gamma   90.00
#
_symmetry.space_group_name_H-M   'P 1'
#
loop_
_entity.id
_entity.type
_entity.pdbx_description
1 polymer ?
#
loop_
_entity_poly.entity_id
_entity_poly.type
_entity_poly.pdbx_seq_one_letter_code
_entity_poly.pdbx_strand_id
1 'polypeptide(L)'
;MKDNHKGRKQSYLSYRRFQLCLVVSMSGVFLGMCVLAVFGASSPGLALRAHAAEVDVSMDGSSRRTVVTRGTPPRKQQDDAAATTDTLGIEEKNHASNNMEEELPQEAEENPSFLTNRLPTFKYGTAWKKERTKGLVKQAVLEGFRHIDTACQPKHYNEKGVGEGWTEAAAELGLSRDQIWLQTKFTSVSGQDRSQPLPYDANAPLEEQVQQSLERSLENLQTDYLDSWIMHGPEDNWDDTLRVWRVMESYVDQGVVKQIGISNLYAPDALEYLYQEARIPPAVVQNRFYPDTGHDVDIRAFCLDHNIEYQSFWTLGANRHVWQDSQDFRTMAKEKNLTPETLFYAVCFQMGITVLDGTTNTEHMRQDIALLNRFRNSILSDEPILTDEEMHFVVTDLLALSEPEVEEDSEDSQDWQNQEY
;
A
#
# COMPACT_ATOMS: atom_id res chain seq x y z
N MET A 1 21.74 -33.02 12.57
CA MET A 1 20.28 -33.00 12.77
C MET A 1 19.70 -32.72 11.40
N LYS A 2 19.05 -33.74 10.83
CA LYS A 2 18.61 -33.79 9.44
C LYS A 2 17.19 -33.22 9.32
N ASP A 3 16.96 -32.56 8.19
CA ASP A 3 15.70 -32.41 7.43
C ASP A 3 14.40 -32.35 8.23
N ASN A 4 13.87 -31.14 8.38
CA ASN A 4 12.44 -30.94 8.66
C ASN A 4 11.90 -29.60 8.12
N HIS A 5 12.24 -29.26 6.87
CA HIS A 5 11.55 -28.20 6.13
C HIS A 5 10.80 -28.81 4.95
N LYS A 6 9.66 -29.46 5.24
CA LYS A 6 8.61 -29.62 4.24
C LYS A 6 7.98 -28.24 4.03
N GLY A 7 8.46 -27.54 3.00
CA GLY A 7 7.90 -26.24 2.59
C GLY A 7 6.46 -26.42 2.14
N ARG A 8 5.51 -25.89 2.92
CA ARG A 8 4.14 -25.67 2.43
C ARG A 8 4.20 -24.56 1.38
N LYS A 9 4.32 -24.94 0.11
CA LYS A 9 4.13 -24.02 -1.01
C LYS A 9 2.63 -23.82 -1.20
N GLN A 10 2.16 -22.59 -1.01
CA GLN A 10 0.74 -22.26 -0.93
C GLN A 10 0.20 -21.84 -2.31
N SER A 11 -0.95 -22.40 -2.72
CA SER A 11 -1.58 -22.16 -4.03
C SER A 11 -2.26 -20.79 -4.14
N TYR A 12 -2.39 -20.26 -5.37
CA TYR A 12 -3.20 -19.07 -5.74
C TYR A 12 -4.62 -19.05 -5.11
N LEU A 13 -5.27 -20.22 -4.98
CA LEU A 13 -6.58 -20.39 -4.31
C LEU A 13 -6.59 -19.92 -2.85
N SER A 14 -5.45 -19.89 -2.17
CA SER A 14 -5.32 -19.40 -0.80
C SER A 14 -5.51 -17.89 -0.71
N TYR A 15 -5.06 -17.14 -1.73
CA TYR A 15 -5.23 -15.69 -1.78
C TYR A 15 -6.69 -15.30 -1.97
N ARG A 16 -7.43 -16.03 -2.81
CA ARG A 16 -8.88 -15.82 -2.98
C ARG A 16 -9.65 -16.10 -1.69
N ARG A 17 -9.28 -17.15 -0.94
CA ARG A 17 -9.86 -17.42 0.40
C ARG A 17 -9.52 -16.30 1.40
N PHE A 18 -8.32 -15.73 1.35
CA PHE A 18 -7.92 -14.60 2.18
C PHE A 18 -8.73 -13.33 1.86
N GLN A 19 -8.97 -13.03 0.57
CA GLN A 19 -9.81 -11.92 0.14
C GLN A 19 -11.27 -12.03 0.63
N LEU A 20 -11.89 -13.22 0.53
CA LEU A 20 -13.25 -13.43 1.05
C LEU A 20 -13.34 -13.26 2.57
N CYS A 21 -12.35 -13.75 3.34
CA CYS A 21 -12.32 -13.58 4.80
C CYS A 21 -12.30 -12.10 5.22
N LEU A 22 -11.61 -11.25 4.46
CA LEU A 22 -11.58 -9.80 4.70
C LEU A 22 -12.95 -9.14 4.46
N VAL A 23 -13.65 -9.50 3.38
CA VAL A 23 -15.00 -8.98 3.06
C VAL A 23 -16.02 -9.39 4.13
N VAL A 24 -15.98 -10.64 4.59
CA VAL A 24 -16.87 -11.12 5.67
C VAL A 24 -16.61 -10.38 6.98
N SER A 25 -15.36 -10.04 7.29
CA SER A 25 -15.02 -9.24 8.48
C SER A 25 -15.48 -7.79 8.38
N MET A 26 -15.69 -7.24 7.18
CA MET A 26 -16.15 -5.87 6.95
C MET A 26 -17.68 -5.75 6.91
N SER A 27 -18.39 -6.84 6.63
CA SER A 27 -19.86 -6.87 6.47
C SER A 27 -20.62 -7.01 7.79
N GLY A 28 -20.06 -6.52 8.90
CA GLY A 28 -20.57 -6.70 10.26
C GLY A 28 -21.99 -6.15 10.48
N VAL A 29 -22.99 -6.91 10.04
CA VAL A 29 -24.39 -6.78 10.40
C VAL A 29 -24.85 -8.14 10.91
N PHE A 30 -25.23 -8.15 12.18
CA PHE A 30 -25.95 -9.19 12.91
C PHE A 30 -26.60 -10.29 12.06
N LEU A 31 -26.05 -11.51 12.14
CA LEU A 31 -26.90 -12.68 12.28
C LEU A 31 -26.20 -13.72 13.16
N GLY A 32 -26.76 -13.92 14.35
CA GLY A 32 -26.43 -15.06 15.18
C GLY A 32 -26.92 -16.37 14.55
N MET A 33 -26.29 -17.46 15.01
CA MET A 33 -26.62 -18.87 14.80
C MET A 33 -26.00 -19.60 13.59
N CYS A 34 -25.00 -20.42 13.93
CA CYS A 34 -24.69 -21.77 13.41
C CYS A 34 -24.33 -21.90 11.92
N VAL A 35 -23.22 -22.53 11.53
CA VAL A 35 -22.92 -23.96 11.77
C VAL A 35 -21.40 -24.19 11.97
N LEU A 36 -21.04 -24.61 13.18
CA LEU A 36 -19.92 -25.50 13.45
C LEU A 36 -20.49 -26.93 13.39
N ALA A 37 -19.95 -27.78 12.52
CA ALA A 37 -20.14 -29.23 12.54
C ALA A 37 -18.74 -29.87 12.59
N VAL A 38 -18.24 -30.22 13.78
CA VAL A 38 -18.37 -31.53 14.46
C VAL A 38 -17.47 -32.61 13.85
N PHE A 39 -16.35 -32.86 14.53
CA PHE A 39 -16.01 -34.21 14.98
C PHE A 39 -15.82 -34.17 16.50
N GLY A 40 -16.67 -34.91 17.20
CA GLY A 40 -16.66 -35.04 18.65
C GLY A 40 -15.79 -36.19 19.12
N ALA A 41 -15.14 -35.99 20.26
CA ALA A 41 -14.84 -37.07 21.20
C ALA A 41 -15.00 -36.51 22.62
N SER A 42 -15.80 -37.21 23.41
CA SER A 42 -16.33 -36.84 24.71
C SER A 42 -15.32 -37.12 25.84
N SER A 43 -15.26 -36.25 26.86
CA SER A 43 -15.33 -36.63 28.29
C SER A 43 -15.27 -35.41 29.22
N PRO A 44 -15.82 -35.48 30.45
CA PRO A 44 -16.30 -34.32 31.19
C PRO A 44 -15.44 -33.93 32.40
N GLY A 45 -15.55 -32.65 32.78
CA GLY A 45 -15.56 -32.23 34.18
C GLY A 45 -14.33 -31.48 34.68
N LEU A 46 -14.46 -30.15 34.84
CA LEU A 46 -14.13 -29.49 36.10
C LEU A 46 -14.75 -28.09 36.14
N ALA A 47 -15.60 -27.85 37.13
CA ALA A 47 -16.06 -26.53 37.51
C ALA A 47 -14.99 -25.85 38.40
N LEU A 48 -14.75 -24.53 38.24
CA LEU A 48 -14.99 -23.52 39.28
C LEU A 48 -14.45 -22.13 38.90
N ARG A 49 -15.29 -21.14 39.26
CA ARG A 49 -15.00 -19.78 39.75
C ARG A 49 -14.51 -18.69 38.79
N ALA A 50 -15.48 -17.86 38.43
CA ALA A 50 -15.32 -16.42 38.25
C ALA A 50 -14.87 -15.75 39.56
N HIS A 51 -13.94 -14.80 39.46
CA HIS A 51 -13.78 -13.74 40.43
C HIS A 51 -13.92 -12.40 39.69
N ALA A 52 -15.02 -11.71 39.96
CA ALA A 52 -15.15 -10.29 39.74
C ALA A 52 -14.31 -9.57 40.81
N ALA A 53 -13.57 -8.55 40.39
CA ALA A 53 -13.09 -7.49 41.26
C ALA A 53 -13.49 -6.17 40.58
N GLU A 54 -14.30 -5.43 41.31
CA GLU A 54 -14.90 -4.16 40.99
C GLU A 54 -14.31 -3.15 41.98
N VAL A 55 -14.34 -1.86 41.63
CA VAL A 55 -14.21 -0.68 42.53
C VAL A 55 -12.73 -0.31 42.87
N ASP A 56 -12.24 0.95 42.82
CA ASP A 56 -12.90 2.24 43.06
C ASP A 56 -12.17 3.44 42.41
N VAL A 57 -12.94 4.50 42.19
CA VAL A 57 -12.49 5.86 41.85
C VAL A 57 -12.47 6.69 43.13
N SER A 58 -11.40 7.45 43.39
CA SER A 58 -11.45 8.55 44.37
C SER A 58 -10.85 9.83 43.81
N MET A 59 -11.68 10.86 43.72
CA MET A 59 -11.33 12.27 43.56
C MET A 59 -11.07 12.94 44.92
N ASP A 60 -10.17 13.94 44.92
CA ASP A 60 -10.02 15.15 45.76
C ASP A 60 -8.53 15.40 46.02
N GLY A 61 -7.89 16.56 45.83
CA GLY A 61 -8.28 17.87 45.34
C GLY A 61 -7.35 18.94 45.92
N SER A 62 -7.29 20.09 45.23
CA SER A 62 -6.72 21.39 45.64
C SER A 62 -5.18 21.58 45.67
N SER A 63 -4.68 22.48 44.81
CA SER A 63 -4.31 23.85 45.22
C SER A 63 -3.50 24.63 44.15
N ARG A 64 -4.10 25.74 43.70
CA ARG A 64 -3.53 27.07 43.36
C ARG A 64 -2.63 27.28 42.12
N ARG A 65 -3.27 27.93 41.12
CA ARG A 65 -2.91 29.17 40.38
C ARG A 65 -1.43 29.61 40.37
N THR A 66 -0.89 29.83 39.16
CA THR A 66 -0.36 31.15 38.76
C THR A 66 -0.52 31.33 37.24
N VAL A 67 -1.12 32.45 36.84
CA VAL A 67 -1.27 32.91 35.44
C VAL A 67 -0.05 33.77 35.09
N VAL A 68 0.63 33.48 33.98
CA VAL A 68 1.51 34.43 33.30
C VAL A 68 1.32 34.30 31.79
N THR A 69 0.72 35.35 31.21
CA THR A 69 0.61 35.61 29.77
C THR A 69 1.84 36.38 29.26
N ARG A 70 2.40 35.98 28.12
CA ARG A 70 3.21 36.81 27.20
C ARG A 70 2.89 36.29 25.79
N GLY A 71 2.55 37.06 24.76
CA GLY A 71 2.76 38.48 24.49
C GLY A 71 3.38 38.60 23.10
N THR A 72 2.54 38.68 22.07
CA THR A 72 2.89 38.85 20.65
C THR A 72 3.43 40.27 20.39
N PRO A 73 4.45 40.48 19.52
CA PRO A 73 4.99 41.81 19.25
C PRO A 73 4.19 42.58 18.17
N PRO A 74 4.20 43.94 18.20
CA PRO A 74 3.40 44.76 17.29
C PRO A 74 4.13 45.12 15.99
N ARG A 75 3.36 45.23 14.91
CA ARG A 75 3.77 45.73 13.59
C ARG A 75 3.46 47.23 13.51
N LYS A 76 4.43 48.04 13.06
CA LYS A 76 4.31 49.50 12.90
C LYS A 76 3.46 49.85 11.68
N GLN A 77 2.61 50.86 11.88
CA GLN A 77 1.85 51.62 10.89
C GLN A 77 2.72 52.74 10.32
N GLN A 78 2.55 53.06 9.04
CA GLN A 78 2.72 54.43 8.54
C GLN A 78 1.77 54.64 7.36
N ASP A 79 0.98 55.70 7.47
CA ASP A 79 -0.03 56.22 6.55
C ASP A 79 0.64 56.73 5.23
N ASP A 80 -0.01 57.09 4.12
CA ASP A 80 -1.28 57.79 3.94
C ASP A 80 -1.64 57.93 2.44
N ALA A 81 -2.86 58.44 2.20
CA ALA A 81 -3.44 59.07 0.98
C ALA A 81 -4.20 58.15 -0.03
N ALA A 82 -5.55 58.14 0.00
CA ALA A 82 -6.54 59.10 -0.58
C ALA A 82 -6.78 58.86 -2.10
N ALA A 83 -7.99 58.85 -2.69
CA ALA A 83 -9.28 59.46 -2.36
C ALA A 83 -10.42 58.88 -3.25
N THR A 84 -11.67 58.90 -2.74
CA THR A 84 -12.97 59.31 -3.40
C THR A 84 -13.48 58.56 -4.67
N THR A 85 -14.76 58.25 -4.92
CA THR A 85 -16.09 58.85 -4.60
C THR A 85 -17.24 57.81 -4.74
N ASP A 86 -18.32 58.05 -3.97
CA ASP A 86 -19.77 57.81 -4.19
C ASP A 86 -20.28 57.84 -5.68
N THR A 87 -21.45 57.33 -6.13
CA THR A 87 -22.82 57.26 -5.55
C THR A 87 -23.76 56.36 -6.43
N LEU A 88 -24.72 55.67 -5.79
CA LEU A 88 -26.17 55.42 -6.09
C LEU A 88 -26.73 55.04 -7.51
N GLY A 89 -27.65 54.05 -7.53
CA GLY A 89 -28.98 54.20 -8.19
C GLY A 89 -29.60 53.06 -9.04
N ILE A 90 -30.37 52.15 -8.40
CA ILE A 90 -31.74 51.61 -8.71
C ILE A 90 -32.16 51.22 -10.16
N GLU A 91 -32.62 49.97 -10.39
CA GLU A 91 -34.02 49.61 -10.80
C GLU A 91 -34.30 48.09 -10.93
N GLU A 92 -35.55 47.73 -10.66
CA GLU A 92 -36.18 46.40 -10.45
C GLU A 92 -36.59 45.66 -11.75
N LYS A 93 -36.73 44.31 -11.70
CA LYS A 93 -38.05 43.60 -11.71
C LYS A 93 -37.97 42.07 -11.83
N ASN A 94 -38.94 41.46 -11.15
CA ASN A 94 -39.24 40.04 -10.94
C ASN A 94 -39.54 39.22 -12.20
N HIS A 95 -39.22 37.92 -12.15
CA HIS A 95 -40.20 36.87 -12.43
C HIS A 95 -39.88 35.56 -11.69
N ALA A 96 -40.80 35.12 -10.85
CA ALA A 96 -40.85 33.80 -10.26
C ALA A 96 -41.54 32.82 -11.23
N SER A 97 -41.03 31.60 -11.33
CA SER A 97 -41.80 30.42 -11.70
C SER A 97 -41.18 29.21 -11.00
N ASN A 98 -41.96 28.65 -10.07
CA ASN A 98 -41.71 27.37 -9.42
C ASN A 98 -41.62 26.26 -10.46
N ASN A 99 -40.64 25.38 -10.33
CA ASN A 99 -40.82 23.95 -10.57
C ASN A 99 -40.11 23.20 -9.44
N MET A 100 -40.90 22.37 -8.77
CA MET A 100 -40.47 21.46 -7.70
C MET A 100 -39.70 20.28 -8.28
N GLU A 101 -38.65 19.91 -7.55
CA GLU A 101 -38.23 18.54 -7.20
C GLU A 101 -38.07 17.51 -8.32
N GLU A 102 -36.80 17.22 -8.63
CA GLU A 102 -36.28 15.85 -8.50
C GLU A 102 -34.77 15.96 -8.18
N GLU A 103 -34.45 16.32 -6.92
CA GLU A 103 -33.08 16.19 -6.41
C GLU A 103 -32.80 14.70 -6.17
N LEU A 104 -32.08 14.10 -7.11
CA LEU A 104 -31.45 12.79 -6.92
C LEU A 104 -30.52 12.89 -5.71
N PRO A 105 -30.59 11.96 -4.73
CA PRO A 105 -29.71 12.01 -3.59
C PRO A 105 -28.27 11.89 -4.06
N GLN A 106 -27.47 12.93 -3.80
CA GLN A 106 -26.03 12.80 -3.73
C GLN A 106 -25.74 11.95 -2.50
N GLU A 107 -25.73 10.63 -2.68
CA GLU A 107 -25.04 9.75 -1.76
C GLU A 107 -23.56 10.17 -1.82
N ALA A 108 -23.14 10.91 -0.79
CA ALA A 108 -21.75 11.01 -0.44
C ALA A 108 -21.28 9.57 -0.24
N GLU A 109 -20.59 9.01 -1.23
CA GLU A 109 -19.94 7.71 -1.13
C GLU A 109 -19.20 7.69 0.21
N GLU A 110 -19.72 6.86 1.12
CA GLU A 110 -19.15 6.63 2.43
C GLU A 110 -17.69 6.25 2.20
N ASN A 111 -16.78 7.17 2.54
CA ASN A 111 -15.34 6.98 2.48
C ASN A 111 -15.03 5.72 3.30
N PRO A 112 -14.83 4.55 2.67
CA PRO A 112 -14.73 3.31 3.39
C PRO A 112 -13.36 3.34 4.02
N SER A 113 -13.34 3.72 5.30
CA SER A 113 -12.28 3.47 6.26
C SER A 113 -10.91 3.24 5.63
N PHE A 114 -10.04 4.25 5.72
CA PHE A 114 -8.60 4.24 5.42
C PHE A 114 -7.79 3.09 6.06
N LEU A 115 -8.47 2.09 6.64
CA LEU A 115 -8.03 0.85 7.25
C LEU A 115 -8.55 -0.41 6.49
N THR A 116 -8.92 -0.32 5.19
CA THR A 116 -9.12 -1.52 4.36
C THR A 116 -7.78 -2.23 4.15
N ASN A 117 -7.50 -3.21 5.01
CA ASN A 117 -6.36 -4.12 4.96
C ASN A 117 -6.02 -4.56 3.52
N ARG A 118 -4.93 -4.00 2.96
CA ARG A 118 -4.01 -4.60 1.98
C ARG A 118 -4.62 -5.13 0.68
N LEU A 119 -5.75 -4.60 0.24
CA LEU A 119 -6.20 -4.89 -1.12
C LEU A 119 -5.19 -4.34 -2.13
N PRO A 120 -4.81 -5.12 -3.15
CA PRO A 120 -3.95 -4.66 -4.22
C PRO A 120 -4.46 -3.38 -4.84
N THR A 121 -3.54 -2.48 -5.12
CA THR A 121 -3.83 -1.17 -5.71
C THR A 121 -2.75 -0.77 -6.71
N PHE A 122 -2.93 0.37 -7.36
CA PHE A 122 -1.85 1.04 -8.07
C PHE A 122 -1.14 2.05 -7.18
N LYS A 123 0.19 2.03 -7.19
CA LYS A 123 1.03 3.16 -6.74
C LYS A 123 1.62 3.83 -7.98
N TYR A 124 1.38 5.12 -8.15
CA TYR A 124 1.92 5.87 -9.28
C TYR A 124 3.44 6.01 -9.12
N GLY A 125 4.20 5.25 -9.91
CA GLY A 125 5.66 5.21 -9.88
C GLY A 125 6.26 6.38 -10.64
N THR A 126 7.18 7.10 -10.00
CA THR A 126 7.69 8.40 -10.50
C THR A 126 9.08 8.38 -11.11
N ALA A 127 9.72 7.20 -11.18
CA ALA A 127 11.05 7.03 -11.78
C ALA A 127 11.09 7.50 -13.25
N TRP A 128 12.22 8.10 -13.65
CA TRP A 128 12.55 8.49 -15.02
C TRP A 128 11.65 9.56 -15.66
N LYS A 129 10.82 10.26 -14.86
CA LYS A 129 9.94 11.34 -15.35
C LYS A 129 10.64 12.70 -15.47
N LYS A 130 11.76 12.91 -14.76
CA LYS A 130 12.59 14.13 -14.79
C LYS A 130 11.77 15.40 -14.54
N GLU A 131 11.92 16.45 -15.35
CA GLU A 131 11.16 17.71 -15.25
C GLU A 131 9.66 17.55 -15.48
N ARG A 132 9.21 16.44 -16.08
CA ARG A 132 7.78 16.18 -16.27
C ARG A 132 7.10 15.64 -15.02
N THR A 133 7.85 15.33 -13.96
CA THR A 133 7.33 14.69 -12.73
C THR A 133 6.14 15.45 -12.15
N LYS A 134 6.25 16.78 -12.00
CA LYS A 134 5.16 17.61 -11.48
C LYS A 134 3.86 17.43 -12.25
N GLY A 135 3.89 17.70 -13.56
CA GLY A 135 2.69 17.63 -14.40
C GLY A 135 2.10 16.22 -14.47
N LEU A 136 2.96 15.20 -14.49
CA LEU A 136 2.52 13.80 -14.54
C LEU A 136 1.90 13.33 -13.22
N VAL A 137 2.46 13.70 -12.07
CA VAL A 137 1.88 13.41 -10.76
C VAL A 137 0.56 14.13 -10.59
N LYS A 138 0.49 15.43 -10.94
CA LYS A 138 -0.76 16.19 -10.91
C LYS A 138 -1.83 15.47 -11.73
N GLN A 139 -1.52 15.11 -12.99
CA GLN A 139 -2.45 14.42 -13.85
C GLN A 139 -2.90 13.08 -13.27
N ALA A 140 -1.98 12.26 -12.77
CA ALA A 140 -2.33 10.97 -12.17
C ALA A 140 -3.33 11.12 -11.02
N VAL A 141 -3.12 12.09 -10.13
CA VAL A 141 -4.04 12.36 -9.01
C VAL A 141 -5.42 12.84 -9.51
N LEU A 142 -5.46 13.70 -10.53
CA LEU A 142 -6.70 14.14 -11.17
C LEU A 142 -7.49 12.97 -11.80
N GLU A 143 -6.80 12.00 -12.40
CA GLU A 143 -7.44 10.82 -13.00
C GLU A 143 -7.85 9.75 -11.98
N GLY A 144 -7.52 9.93 -10.69
CA GLY A 144 -8.00 9.06 -9.61
C GLY A 144 -6.93 8.28 -8.86
N PHE A 145 -5.64 8.41 -9.20
CA PHE A 145 -4.58 7.82 -8.38
C PHE A 145 -4.58 8.47 -6.99
N ARG A 146 -4.41 7.64 -5.96
CA ARG A 146 -4.30 8.10 -4.56
C ARG A 146 -3.01 7.65 -3.88
N HIS A 147 -2.25 6.72 -4.48
CA HIS A 147 -0.96 6.28 -3.96
C HIS A 147 0.15 6.69 -4.92
N ILE A 148 1.24 7.24 -4.39
CA ILE A 148 2.39 7.71 -5.17
C ILE A 148 3.65 7.09 -4.60
N ASP A 149 4.50 6.55 -5.48
CA ASP A 149 5.80 5.99 -5.14
C ASP A 149 6.94 6.81 -5.81
N THR A 150 7.90 7.20 -4.98
CA THR A 150 9.12 7.93 -5.38
C THR A 150 10.32 7.40 -4.60
N ALA A 151 11.49 8.03 -4.69
CA ALA A 151 12.65 7.74 -3.86
C ALA A 151 13.50 9.00 -3.63
N CYS A 152 14.22 9.06 -2.51
CA CYS A 152 15.25 10.07 -2.26
C CYS A 152 16.54 9.74 -3.05
N GLN A 153 16.42 9.62 -4.37
CA GLN A 153 17.51 9.30 -5.30
C GLN A 153 17.39 10.21 -6.54
N PRO A 154 18.04 11.40 -6.52
CA PRO A 154 17.90 12.42 -7.57
C PRO A 154 18.25 11.95 -8.98
N LYS A 155 19.01 10.86 -9.12
CA LYS A 155 19.37 10.27 -10.42
C LYS A 155 18.14 9.90 -11.26
N HIS A 156 17.12 9.31 -10.63
CA HIS A 156 15.95 8.78 -11.34
C HIS A 156 14.65 9.46 -10.91
N TYR A 157 14.63 10.11 -9.75
CA TYR A 157 13.42 10.63 -9.12
C TYR A 157 13.53 12.14 -8.88
N ASN A 158 12.38 12.81 -8.86
CA ASN A 158 12.26 14.23 -8.55
C ASN A 158 11.18 14.41 -7.47
N GLU A 159 11.53 14.16 -6.21
CA GLU A 159 10.59 14.27 -5.08
C GLU A 159 9.96 15.66 -4.97
N LYS A 160 10.72 16.72 -5.27
CA LYS A 160 10.19 18.08 -5.27
C LYS A 160 9.04 18.24 -6.26
N GLY A 161 9.24 17.74 -7.48
CA GLY A 161 8.18 17.70 -8.49
C GLY A 161 6.99 16.84 -8.05
N VAL A 162 7.21 15.75 -7.31
CA VAL A 162 6.12 14.97 -6.70
C VAL A 162 5.34 15.82 -5.71
N GLY A 163 6.02 16.47 -4.76
CA GLY A 163 5.42 17.36 -3.76
C GLY A 163 4.55 18.45 -4.38
N GLU A 164 5.10 19.16 -5.35
CA GLU A 164 4.37 20.20 -6.10
C GLU A 164 3.19 19.63 -6.88
N GLY A 165 3.30 18.43 -7.45
CA GLY A 165 2.27 17.83 -8.29
C GLY A 165 1.06 17.35 -7.50
N TRP A 166 1.28 16.61 -6.40
CA TRP A 166 0.17 16.08 -5.61
C TRP A 166 -0.53 17.19 -4.82
N THR A 167 0.20 18.18 -4.30
CA THR A 167 -0.42 19.30 -3.55
C THR A 167 -1.30 20.16 -4.45
N GLU A 168 -0.86 20.44 -5.68
CA GLU A 168 -1.66 21.20 -6.65
C GLU A 168 -2.94 20.45 -7.03
N ALA A 169 -2.86 19.13 -7.28
CA ALA A 169 -4.03 18.30 -7.57
C ALA A 169 -4.96 18.17 -6.36
N ALA A 170 -4.41 18.00 -5.15
CA ALA A 170 -5.20 17.90 -3.93
C ALA A 170 -5.99 19.19 -3.67
N ALA A 171 -5.36 20.35 -3.86
CA ALA A 171 -6.05 21.63 -3.76
C ALA A 171 -7.18 21.79 -4.79
N GLU A 172 -6.97 21.32 -6.03
CA GLU A 172 -7.97 21.38 -7.10
C GLU A 172 -9.17 20.46 -6.83
N LEU A 173 -8.92 19.27 -6.26
CA LEU A 173 -9.95 18.28 -5.94
C LEU A 173 -10.56 18.45 -4.54
N GLY A 174 -10.05 19.36 -3.71
CA GLY A 174 -10.45 19.50 -2.31
C GLY A 174 -10.05 18.30 -1.44
N LEU A 175 -8.97 17.59 -1.79
CA LEU A 175 -8.48 16.45 -1.02
C LEU A 175 -7.62 16.90 0.15
N SER A 176 -7.80 16.25 1.30
CA SER A 176 -6.91 16.38 2.45
C SER A 176 -5.68 15.49 2.33
N ARG A 177 -4.62 15.79 3.10
CA ARG A 177 -3.34 15.07 3.06
C ARG A 177 -3.52 13.58 3.37
N ASP A 178 -4.43 13.23 4.27
CA ASP A 178 -4.73 11.85 4.63
C ASP A 178 -5.38 11.07 3.48
N GLN A 179 -5.93 11.72 2.45
CA GLN A 179 -6.47 11.05 1.26
C GLN A 179 -5.42 10.71 0.19
N ILE A 180 -4.17 11.13 0.39
CA ILE A 180 -3.04 10.80 -0.51
C ILE A 180 -2.08 9.90 0.25
N TRP A 181 -1.67 8.79 -0.35
CA TRP A 181 -0.68 7.88 0.21
C TRP A 181 0.69 8.13 -0.42
N LEU A 182 1.65 8.59 0.38
CA LEU A 182 3.00 8.89 -0.09
C LEU A 182 4.00 7.84 0.38
N GLN A 183 4.70 7.25 -0.59
CA GLN A 183 5.82 6.34 -0.34
C GLN A 183 7.12 6.88 -0.95
N THR A 184 8.19 6.93 -0.15
CA THR A 184 9.54 7.22 -0.64
C THR A 184 10.55 6.20 -0.11
N LYS A 185 11.81 6.32 -0.53
CA LYS A 185 12.88 5.38 -0.23
C LYS A 185 14.13 6.07 0.29
N PHE A 186 14.71 5.54 1.36
CA PHE A 186 16.10 5.82 1.71
C PHE A 186 17.01 5.08 0.75
N THR A 187 17.93 5.80 0.11
CA THR A 187 18.92 5.22 -0.82
C THR A 187 20.30 5.48 -0.25
N SER A 188 21.05 4.43 0.03
CA SER A 188 22.41 4.50 0.56
C SER A 188 23.38 5.20 -0.40
N VAL A 189 24.53 5.63 0.10
CA VAL A 189 25.54 6.36 -0.69
C VAL A 189 25.99 5.58 -1.92
N SER A 190 26.11 4.25 -1.83
CA SER A 190 26.50 3.39 -2.95
C SER A 190 25.43 3.34 -4.05
N GLY A 191 24.16 3.52 -3.67
CA GLY A 191 23.02 3.61 -4.59
C GLY A 191 22.78 5.00 -5.20
N GLN A 192 23.52 6.03 -4.76
CA GLN A 192 23.38 7.39 -5.27
C GLN A 192 24.29 7.69 -6.48
N ASP A 193 23.90 8.65 -7.30
CA ASP A 193 24.80 9.23 -8.30
C ASP A 193 25.74 10.24 -7.67
N ARG A 194 26.97 9.81 -7.37
CA ARG A 194 27.99 10.65 -6.73
C ARG A 194 28.51 11.79 -7.63
N SER A 195 28.11 11.84 -8.90
CA SER A 195 28.38 12.99 -9.78
C SER A 195 27.41 14.15 -9.59
N GLN A 196 26.34 13.95 -8.81
CA GLN A 196 25.31 14.94 -8.51
C GLN A 196 25.30 15.29 -7.01
N PRO A 197 24.71 16.43 -6.60
CA PRO A 197 24.48 16.72 -5.20
C PRO A 197 23.66 15.61 -4.54
N LEU A 198 24.17 15.11 -3.41
CA LEU A 198 23.48 14.11 -2.60
C LEU A 198 22.41 14.78 -1.73
N PRO A 199 21.31 14.07 -1.39
CA PRO A 199 20.26 14.64 -0.55
C PRO A 199 20.66 14.84 0.92
N TYR A 200 21.79 14.26 1.34
CA TYR A 200 22.36 14.27 2.69
C TYR A 200 23.90 14.25 2.63
N ASP A 201 24.59 14.53 3.75
CA ASP A 201 26.05 14.49 3.83
C ASP A 201 26.57 13.04 3.87
N ALA A 202 27.23 12.60 2.80
CA ALA A 202 27.80 11.25 2.71
C ALA A 202 28.94 10.96 3.70
N ASN A 203 29.48 11.97 4.39
CA ASN A 203 30.51 11.79 5.42
C ASN A 203 29.94 11.75 6.84
N ALA A 204 28.65 12.04 7.01
CA ALA A 204 27.99 11.93 8.31
C ALA A 204 27.91 10.46 8.76
N PRO A 205 27.74 10.17 10.06
CA PRO A 205 27.40 8.83 10.53
C PRO A 205 26.17 8.27 9.81
N LEU A 206 26.13 6.95 9.58
CA LEU A 206 25.06 6.29 8.80
C LEU A 206 23.65 6.66 9.29
N GLU A 207 23.45 6.67 10.61
CA GLU A 207 22.16 7.02 11.22
C GLU A 207 21.76 8.47 10.92
N GLU A 208 22.72 9.39 10.91
CA GLU A 208 22.51 10.79 10.56
C GLU A 208 22.20 10.96 9.07
N GLN A 209 22.83 10.16 8.19
CA GLN A 209 22.50 10.14 6.75
C GLN A 209 21.03 9.73 6.52
N VAL A 210 20.56 8.70 7.23
CA VAL A 210 19.19 8.22 7.16
C VAL A 210 18.20 9.30 7.63
N GLN A 211 18.52 9.98 8.74
CA GLN A 211 17.72 11.12 9.23
C GLN A 211 17.68 12.28 8.22
N GLN A 212 18.84 12.74 7.75
CA GLN A 212 18.92 13.86 6.79
C GLN A 212 18.18 13.53 5.48
N SER A 213 18.24 12.26 5.04
CA SER A 213 17.46 11.79 3.88
C SER A 213 15.95 11.91 4.12
N LEU A 214 15.45 11.52 5.30
CA LEU A 214 14.02 11.64 5.62
C LEU A 214 13.58 13.10 5.66
N GLU A 215 14.34 13.96 6.35
CA GLU A 215 14.07 15.40 6.44
C GLU A 215 13.99 16.03 5.04
N ARG A 216 14.93 15.66 4.16
CA ARG A 216 14.92 16.10 2.76
C ARG A 216 13.68 15.60 2.01
N SER A 217 13.31 14.34 2.18
CA SER A 217 12.10 13.79 1.55
C SER A 217 10.84 14.49 2.01
N LEU A 218 10.68 14.77 3.32
CA LEU A 218 9.53 15.48 3.87
C LEU A 218 9.43 16.91 3.30
N GLU A 219 10.55 17.62 3.24
CA GLU A 219 10.63 18.96 2.63
C GLU A 219 10.21 18.90 1.15
N ASN A 220 10.85 18.03 0.37
CA ASN A 220 10.59 17.91 -1.06
C ASN A 220 9.14 17.50 -1.36
N LEU A 221 8.59 16.58 -0.57
CA LEU A 221 7.23 16.08 -0.74
C LEU A 221 6.17 17.02 -0.14
N GLN A 222 6.59 18.09 0.52
CA GLN A 222 5.72 19.09 1.13
C GLN A 222 4.72 18.48 2.12
N THR A 223 5.22 17.61 2.99
CA THR A 223 4.44 16.88 3.99
C THR A 223 5.20 16.76 5.30
N ASP A 224 4.48 16.61 6.41
CA ASP A 224 5.00 16.40 7.76
C ASP A 224 5.09 14.91 8.16
N TYR A 225 4.39 14.03 7.45
CA TYR A 225 4.51 12.58 7.62
C TYR A 225 4.54 11.80 6.28
N LEU A 226 5.03 10.57 6.32
CA LEU A 226 4.98 9.60 5.23
C LEU A 226 4.06 8.44 5.56
N ASP A 227 3.31 7.97 4.56
CA ASP A 227 2.49 6.78 4.73
C ASP A 227 3.34 5.51 4.64
N SER A 228 4.43 5.52 3.85
CA SER A 228 5.39 4.43 3.82
C SER A 228 6.81 4.93 3.53
N TRP A 229 7.79 4.44 4.26
CA TRP A 229 9.20 4.74 4.00
C TRP A 229 9.99 3.44 3.92
N ILE A 230 10.61 3.15 2.79
CA ILE A 230 11.29 1.87 2.58
C ILE A 230 12.79 2.04 2.33
N MET A 231 13.59 1.04 2.69
CA MET A 231 14.98 0.96 2.20
C MET A 231 14.95 0.67 0.70
N HIS A 232 15.73 1.38 -0.11
CA HIS A 232 15.80 1.14 -1.55
C HIS A 232 16.51 -0.19 -1.89
N GLY A 233 17.28 -0.72 -0.95
CA GLY A 233 18.04 -1.97 -1.00
C GLY A 233 18.59 -2.28 0.39
N PRO A 234 19.02 -3.53 0.67
CA PRO A 234 19.87 -3.79 1.82
C PRO A 234 21.21 -3.03 1.69
N GLU A 235 21.86 -2.77 2.83
CA GLU A 235 23.23 -2.26 2.84
C GLU A 235 24.23 -3.37 2.48
N ASP A 236 25.51 -3.02 2.30
CA ASP A 236 26.58 -3.98 1.96
C ASP A 236 26.76 -5.11 3.00
N ASN A 237 26.29 -4.89 4.23
CA ASN A 237 26.29 -5.87 5.31
C ASN A 237 25.02 -5.75 6.18
N TRP A 238 24.75 -6.82 6.94
CA TRP A 238 23.56 -6.91 7.79
C TRP A 238 23.60 -6.01 9.02
N ASP A 239 24.78 -5.74 9.59
CA ASP A 239 24.88 -4.84 10.75
C ASP A 239 24.42 -3.43 10.36
N ASP A 240 24.90 -2.93 9.22
CA ASP A 240 24.49 -1.62 8.69
C ASP A 240 23.03 -1.62 8.22
N THR A 241 22.55 -2.71 7.60
CA THR A 241 21.13 -2.86 7.25
C THR A 241 20.23 -2.73 8.48
N LEU A 242 20.58 -3.43 9.58
CA LEU A 242 19.82 -3.36 10.83
C LEU A 242 20.01 -2.02 11.56
N ARG A 243 21.14 -1.33 11.39
CA ARG A 243 21.32 0.05 11.90
C ARG A 243 20.39 1.04 11.19
N VAL A 244 20.32 0.99 9.86
CA VAL A 244 19.36 1.78 9.08
C VAL A 244 17.93 1.45 9.51
N TRP A 245 17.60 0.15 9.61
CA TRP A 245 16.28 -0.30 10.01
C TRP A 245 15.87 0.28 11.38
N ARG A 246 16.72 0.19 12.40
CA ARG A 246 16.45 0.74 13.75
C ARG A 246 16.17 2.25 13.73
N VAL A 247 16.85 3.01 12.87
CA VAL A 247 16.53 4.45 12.69
C VAL A 247 15.13 4.59 12.11
N MET A 248 14.78 3.83 11.08
CA MET A 248 13.44 3.86 10.48
C MET A 248 12.35 3.47 11.49
N GLU A 249 12.57 2.45 12.31
CA GLU A 249 11.65 2.08 13.39
C GLU A 249 11.40 3.23 14.36
N SER A 250 12.43 4.01 14.70
CA SER A 250 12.27 5.16 15.61
C SER A 250 11.36 6.25 15.03
N TYR A 251 11.29 6.38 13.70
CA TYR A 251 10.37 7.33 13.04
C TYR A 251 8.95 6.79 12.92
N VAL A 252 8.77 5.47 13.00
CA VAL A 252 7.45 4.86 13.21
C VAL A 252 6.96 5.15 14.62
N ASP A 253 7.79 4.95 15.64
CA ASP A 253 7.42 5.24 17.04
C ASP A 253 7.05 6.73 17.24
N GLN A 254 7.69 7.64 16.49
CA GLN A 254 7.40 9.08 16.51
C GLN A 254 6.12 9.47 15.74
N GLY A 255 5.55 8.56 14.95
CA GLY A 255 4.39 8.83 14.10
C GLY A 255 4.68 9.66 12.83
N VAL A 256 5.96 9.93 12.54
CA VAL A 256 6.38 10.63 11.31
C VAL A 256 6.28 9.71 10.09
N VAL A 257 6.42 8.40 10.29
CA VAL A 257 6.26 7.38 9.25
C VAL A 257 5.24 6.36 9.72
N LYS A 258 4.22 6.05 8.91
CA LYS A 258 3.19 5.06 9.31
C LYS A 258 3.66 3.63 9.18
N GLN A 259 4.39 3.29 8.11
CA GLN A 259 4.93 1.95 7.91
C GLN A 259 6.32 1.97 7.25
N ILE A 260 7.10 0.92 7.49
CA ILE A 260 8.44 0.74 6.92
C ILE A 260 8.55 -0.56 6.13
N GLY A 261 9.52 -0.63 5.24
CA GLY A 261 9.68 -1.76 4.32
C GLY A 261 11.03 -1.77 3.62
N ILE A 262 11.21 -2.69 2.69
CA ILE A 262 12.46 -2.84 1.94
C ILE A 262 12.18 -3.12 0.46
N SER A 263 13.08 -2.69 -0.41
CA SER A 263 13.08 -2.97 -1.83
C SER A 263 14.33 -3.75 -2.22
N ASN A 264 14.29 -4.44 -3.36
CA ASN A 264 15.44 -5.17 -3.93
C ASN A 264 16.03 -6.23 -2.98
N LEU A 265 15.17 -6.92 -2.22
CA LEU A 265 15.56 -8.04 -1.36
C LEU A 265 15.03 -9.33 -1.99
N TYR A 266 15.90 -10.05 -2.71
CA TYR A 266 15.51 -11.20 -3.55
C TYR A 266 15.82 -12.57 -2.95
N ALA A 267 16.44 -12.62 -1.76
CA ALA A 267 16.71 -13.86 -1.06
C ALA A 267 15.63 -14.10 0.03
N PRO A 268 14.88 -15.23 0.00
CA PRO A 268 13.88 -15.53 1.03
C PRO A 268 14.45 -15.56 2.45
N ASP A 269 15.58 -16.24 2.66
CA ASP A 269 16.24 -16.31 3.97
C ASP A 269 16.66 -14.93 4.51
N ALA A 270 16.99 -14.00 3.61
CA ALA A 270 17.31 -12.62 3.98
C ALA A 270 16.07 -11.85 4.46
N LEU A 271 14.93 -12.03 3.80
CA LEU A 271 13.66 -11.45 4.22
C LEU A 271 13.23 -12.01 5.57
N GLU A 272 13.32 -13.33 5.75
CA GLU A 272 13.02 -13.99 7.02
C GLU A 272 13.93 -13.48 8.14
N TYR A 273 15.23 -13.35 7.89
CA TYR A 273 16.19 -12.81 8.86
C TYR A 273 15.83 -11.38 9.29
N LEU A 274 15.56 -10.48 8.32
CA LEU A 274 15.12 -9.12 8.63
C LEU A 274 13.82 -9.11 9.45
N TYR A 275 12.86 -9.97 9.08
CA TYR A 275 11.59 -10.07 9.78
C TYR A 275 11.75 -10.52 11.24
N GLN A 276 12.67 -11.45 11.51
CA GLN A 276 12.92 -11.98 12.86
C GLN A 276 13.72 -11.00 13.75
N GLU A 277 14.68 -10.28 13.18
CA GLU A 277 15.56 -9.38 13.94
C GLU A 277 14.94 -7.99 14.17
N ALA A 278 14.04 -7.55 13.29
CA ALA A 278 13.36 -6.28 13.41
C ALA A 278 12.37 -6.27 14.58
N ARG A 279 12.37 -5.19 15.37
CA ARG A 279 11.33 -4.96 16.38
C ARG A 279 10.01 -4.57 15.72
N ILE A 280 10.08 -3.77 14.65
CA ILE A 280 8.94 -3.48 13.76
C ILE A 280 9.23 -4.18 12.43
N PRO A 281 8.56 -5.30 12.13
CA PRO A 281 8.84 -6.08 10.92
C PRO A 281 8.48 -5.29 9.65
N PRO A 282 9.07 -5.63 8.49
CA PRO A 282 8.72 -5.00 7.23
C PRO A 282 7.23 -5.15 6.92
N ALA A 283 6.55 -4.04 6.69
CA ALA A 283 5.17 -4.01 6.21
C ALA A 283 5.09 -4.10 4.68
N VAL A 284 6.20 -3.82 3.99
CA VAL A 284 6.31 -3.78 2.52
C VAL A 284 7.57 -4.49 2.05
N VAL A 285 7.43 -5.28 0.98
CA VAL A 285 8.53 -5.71 0.12
C VAL A 285 8.25 -5.22 -1.31
N GLN A 286 9.16 -4.42 -1.86
CA GLN A 286 9.02 -3.89 -3.23
C GLN A 286 10.10 -4.43 -4.16
N ASN A 287 9.75 -5.33 -5.06
CA ASN A 287 10.71 -6.00 -5.94
C ASN A 287 10.31 -5.90 -7.42
N ARG A 288 11.28 -6.20 -8.28
CA ARG A 288 11.02 -6.32 -9.71
C ARG A 288 10.20 -7.58 -9.97
N PHE A 289 9.12 -7.46 -10.73
CA PHE A 289 8.32 -8.61 -11.10
C PHE A 289 8.73 -9.14 -12.48
N TYR A 290 9.62 -10.13 -12.50
CA TYR A 290 10.29 -10.61 -13.70
C TYR A 290 10.70 -12.10 -13.64
N PRO A 291 10.96 -12.75 -14.78
CA PRO A 291 11.30 -14.17 -14.84
C PRO A 291 12.61 -14.57 -14.15
N ASP A 292 13.59 -13.68 -14.07
CA ASP A 292 14.94 -14.01 -13.56
C ASP A 292 14.94 -14.42 -12.08
N THR A 293 13.93 -14.01 -11.31
CA THR A 293 13.72 -14.46 -9.92
C THR A 293 12.58 -15.46 -9.78
N GLY A 294 12.06 -15.99 -10.89
CA GLY A 294 10.84 -16.80 -10.89
C GLY A 294 9.66 -16.03 -10.29
N HIS A 295 9.59 -14.71 -10.54
CA HIS A 295 8.54 -13.82 -10.04
C HIS A 295 8.34 -13.87 -8.52
N ASP A 296 9.44 -14.06 -7.79
CA ASP A 296 9.51 -13.96 -6.33
C ASP A 296 8.51 -14.89 -5.62
N VAL A 297 8.24 -16.10 -6.15
CA VAL A 297 7.21 -17.03 -5.60
C VAL A 297 7.35 -17.23 -4.08
N ASP A 298 8.55 -17.56 -3.59
CA ASP A 298 8.76 -17.83 -2.16
C ASP A 298 8.67 -16.55 -1.31
N ILE A 299 9.15 -15.42 -1.83
CA ILE A 299 9.03 -14.10 -1.16
C ILE A 299 7.57 -13.67 -1.09
N ARG A 300 6.78 -13.86 -2.16
CA ARG A 300 5.35 -13.51 -2.19
C ARG A 300 4.57 -14.41 -1.24
N ALA A 301 4.90 -15.70 -1.15
CA ALA A 301 4.30 -16.60 -0.18
C ALA A 301 4.60 -16.15 1.25
N PHE A 302 5.87 -15.86 1.57
CA PHE A 302 6.26 -15.31 2.86
C PHE A 302 5.52 -14.00 3.18
N CYS A 303 5.41 -13.10 2.18
CA CYS A 303 4.69 -11.85 2.35
C CYS A 303 3.21 -12.09 2.69
N LEU A 304 2.56 -13.03 2.02
CA LEU A 304 1.16 -13.38 2.30
C LEU A 304 1.00 -13.92 3.73
N ASP A 305 1.81 -14.89 4.12
CA ASP A 305 1.74 -15.56 5.42
C ASP A 305 2.01 -14.60 6.59
N HIS A 306 2.91 -13.65 6.39
CA HIS A 306 3.33 -12.70 7.43
C HIS A 306 2.58 -11.37 7.37
N ASN A 307 1.58 -11.25 6.51
CA ASN A 307 0.89 -10.00 6.27
C ASN A 307 1.94 -8.92 5.96
N ILE A 308 2.54 -8.98 4.77
CA ILE A 308 3.44 -7.98 4.18
C ILE A 308 2.90 -7.63 2.79
N GLU A 309 2.83 -6.35 2.45
CA GLU A 309 2.42 -5.92 1.12
C GLU A 309 3.56 -6.17 0.12
N TYR A 310 3.33 -7.05 -0.86
CA TYR A 310 4.24 -7.20 -1.99
C TYR A 310 3.90 -6.21 -3.09
N GLN A 311 4.88 -5.39 -3.47
CA GLN A 311 4.75 -4.35 -4.48
C GLN A 311 5.66 -4.67 -5.67
N SER A 312 5.10 -4.68 -6.88
CA SER A 312 5.83 -4.95 -8.11
C SER A 312 6.24 -3.69 -8.85
N PHE A 313 7.49 -3.61 -9.31
CA PHE A 313 7.92 -2.66 -10.34
C PHE A 313 8.45 -3.36 -11.59
N TRP A 314 8.51 -2.62 -12.70
CA TRP A 314 8.79 -3.13 -14.06
C TRP A 314 7.83 -4.24 -14.51
N THR A 315 6.63 -4.26 -13.94
CA THR A 315 5.59 -5.29 -14.12
C THR A 315 5.26 -5.52 -15.59
N LEU A 316 4.91 -4.49 -16.36
CA LEU A 316 4.69 -4.66 -17.80
C LEU A 316 6.00 -4.86 -18.58
N GLY A 317 7.02 -4.05 -18.26
CA GLY A 317 8.27 -4.03 -19.02
C GLY A 317 8.98 -5.38 -19.09
N ALA A 318 8.97 -6.14 -17.99
CA ALA A 318 9.60 -7.45 -17.89
C ALA A 318 8.74 -8.61 -18.42
N ASN A 319 7.43 -8.40 -18.63
CA ASN A 319 6.49 -9.47 -18.95
C ASN A 319 5.82 -9.28 -20.32
N ARG A 320 6.49 -8.60 -21.27
CA ARG A 320 6.02 -8.42 -22.66
C ARG A 320 5.71 -9.74 -23.35
N HIS A 321 6.49 -10.78 -23.08
CA HIS A 321 6.25 -12.13 -23.62
C HIS A 321 4.84 -12.66 -23.27
N VAL A 322 4.27 -12.24 -22.13
CA VAL A 322 2.90 -12.57 -21.73
C VAL A 322 1.90 -11.64 -22.41
N TRP A 323 1.89 -10.36 -22.05
CA TRP A 323 0.78 -9.47 -22.45
C TRP A 323 0.90 -8.94 -23.87
N GLN A 324 2.12 -8.82 -24.40
CA GLN A 324 2.37 -8.30 -25.73
C GLN A 324 2.42 -9.42 -26.76
N ASP A 325 3.10 -10.54 -26.49
CA ASP A 325 3.44 -11.52 -27.52
C ASP A 325 2.46 -12.71 -27.60
N SER A 326 1.83 -13.11 -26.49
CA SER A 326 0.87 -14.22 -26.45
C SER A 326 -0.44 -13.86 -27.15
N GLN A 327 -0.80 -14.63 -28.18
CA GLN A 327 -2.07 -14.45 -28.89
C GLN A 327 -3.26 -14.80 -27.98
N ASP A 328 -3.15 -15.86 -27.19
CA ASP A 328 -4.22 -16.32 -26.30
C ASP A 328 -4.52 -15.26 -25.23
N PHE A 329 -3.48 -14.65 -24.67
CA PHE A 329 -3.64 -13.57 -23.70
C PHE A 329 -4.32 -12.33 -24.30
N ARG A 330 -3.95 -11.95 -25.53
CA ARG A 330 -4.61 -10.84 -26.25
C ARG A 330 -6.07 -11.15 -26.58
N THR A 331 -6.39 -12.40 -26.91
CA THR A 331 -7.78 -12.84 -27.14
C THR A 331 -8.58 -12.73 -25.85
N MET A 332 -8.04 -13.24 -24.73
CA MET A 332 -8.64 -13.14 -23.40
C MET A 332 -8.90 -11.68 -23.01
N ALA A 333 -7.95 -10.77 -23.25
CA ALA A 333 -8.12 -9.35 -22.96
C ALA A 333 -9.32 -8.75 -23.70
N LYS A 334 -9.47 -9.09 -24.99
CA LYS A 334 -10.60 -8.65 -25.80
C LYS A 334 -11.94 -9.19 -25.28
N GLU A 335 -12.00 -10.47 -24.89
CA GLU A 335 -13.21 -11.08 -24.33
C GLU A 335 -13.63 -10.43 -23.01
N LYS A 336 -12.66 -9.97 -22.22
CA LYS A 336 -12.91 -9.24 -20.96
C LYS A 336 -13.13 -7.73 -21.16
N ASN A 337 -13.09 -7.21 -22.38
CA ASN A 337 -13.11 -5.77 -22.70
C ASN A 337 -12.02 -4.98 -21.97
N LEU A 338 -10.80 -5.50 -21.96
CA LEU A 338 -9.61 -4.88 -21.38
C LEU A 338 -8.51 -4.75 -22.45
N THR A 339 -7.56 -3.86 -22.21
CA THR A 339 -6.28 -3.90 -22.94
C THR A 339 -5.44 -5.06 -22.41
N PRO A 340 -4.48 -5.60 -23.18
CA PRO A 340 -3.58 -6.61 -22.65
C PRO A 340 -2.81 -6.13 -21.41
N GLU A 341 -2.41 -4.86 -21.36
CA GLU A 341 -1.74 -4.27 -20.21
C GLU A 341 -2.63 -4.29 -18.95
N THR A 342 -3.88 -3.84 -19.07
CA THR A 342 -4.83 -3.83 -17.94
C THR A 342 -5.26 -5.24 -17.54
N LEU A 343 -5.37 -6.20 -18.46
CA LEU A 343 -5.57 -7.60 -18.09
C LEU A 343 -4.39 -8.15 -17.28
N PHE A 344 -3.15 -7.81 -17.65
CA PHE A 344 -1.98 -8.26 -16.90
C PHE A 344 -1.92 -7.65 -15.48
N TYR A 345 -2.36 -6.41 -15.33
CA TYR A 345 -2.56 -5.83 -14.00
C TYR A 345 -3.67 -6.52 -13.22
N ALA A 346 -4.76 -6.95 -13.87
CA ALA A 346 -5.81 -7.72 -13.21
C ALA A 346 -5.28 -9.07 -12.67
N VAL A 347 -4.42 -9.75 -13.44
CA VAL A 347 -3.70 -10.96 -13.00
C VAL A 347 -2.87 -10.65 -11.75
N CYS A 348 -2.09 -9.56 -11.77
CA CYS A 348 -1.29 -9.15 -10.61
C CYS A 348 -2.17 -8.87 -9.37
N PHE A 349 -3.28 -8.15 -9.54
CA PHE A 349 -4.22 -7.88 -8.46
C PHE A 349 -4.87 -9.14 -7.90
N GLN A 350 -5.28 -10.07 -8.76
CA GLN A 350 -5.80 -11.36 -8.32
C GLN A 350 -4.73 -12.21 -7.60
N MET A 351 -3.44 -12.03 -7.94
CA MET A 351 -2.31 -12.63 -7.22
C MET A 351 -1.91 -11.90 -5.94
N GLY A 352 -2.59 -10.81 -5.59
CA GLY A 352 -2.30 -10.05 -4.39
C GLY A 352 -1.19 -9.03 -4.48
N ILE A 353 -0.81 -8.64 -5.70
CA ILE A 353 0.34 -7.80 -5.97
C ILE A 353 -0.14 -6.35 -6.15
N THR A 354 0.33 -5.45 -5.29
CA THR A 354 0.24 -4.01 -5.57
C THR A 354 1.20 -3.66 -6.71
N VAL A 355 0.74 -2.87 -7.68
CA VAL A 355 1.50 -2.56 -8.89
C VAL A 355 2.01 -1.12 -8.86
N LEU A 356 3.29 -0.93 -9.14
CA LEU A 356 3.84 0.39 -9.44
C LEU A 356 3.59 0.73 -10.91
N ASP A 357 2.65 1.64 -11.15
CA ASP A 357 2.32 2.09 -12.49
C ASP A 357 3.16 3.30 -12.89
N GLY A 358 4.01 3.12 -13.90
CA GLY A 358 4.92 4.14 -14.40
C GLY A 358 4.38 4.98 -15.58
N THR A 359 3.10 4.84 -15.96
CA THR A 359 2.55 5.43 -17.18
C THR A 359 2.75 6.95 -17.26
N THR A 360 2.94 7.44 -18.48
CA THR A 360 2.97 8.87 -18.78
C THR A 360 1.85 9.28 -19.74
N ASN A 361 0.92 8.37 -20.02
CA ASN A 361 -0.21 8.61 -20.92
C ASN A 361 -1.48 8.74 -20.08
N THR A 362 -2.17 9.88 -20.21
CA THR A 362 -3.40 10.16 -19.48
C THR A 362 -4.53 9.17 -19.77
N GLU A 363 -4.63 8.66 -21.00
CA GLU A 363 -5.63 7.66 -21.34
C GLU A 363 -5.35 6.33 -20.63
N HIS A 364 -4.08 5.93 -20.54
CA HIS A 364 -3.71 4.73 -19.77
C HIS A 364 -4.04 4.94 -18.28
N MET A 365 -3.74 6.12 -17.70
CA MET A 365 -4.12 6.42 -16.31
C MET A 365 -5.60 6.17 -16.05
N ARG A 366 -6.48 6.60 -16.97
CA ARG A 366 -7.94 6.36 -16.86
C ARG A 366 -8.30 4.89 -16.94
N GLN A 367 -7.68 4.17 -17.88
CA GLN A 367 -7.91 2.74 -18.05
C GLN A 367 -7.45 1.94 -16.81
N ASP A 368 -6.32 2.31 -16.23
CA ASP A 368 -5.77 1.71 -15.02
C ASP A 368 -6.69 1.97 -13.82
N ILE A 369 -7.17 3.20 -13.63
CA ILE A 369 -8.14 3.52 -12.56
C ILE A 369 -9.49 2.83 -12.78
N ALA A 370 -9.97 2.75 -14.03
CA ALA A 370 -11.19 1.99 -14.35
C ALA A 370 -11.04 0.50 -14.01
N LEU A 371 -9.87 -0.09 -14.30
CA LEU A 371 -9.55 -1.46 -13.90
C LEU A 371 -9.54 -1.60 -12.37
N LEU A 372 -8.90 -0.69 -11.63
CA LEU A 372 -8.84 -0.75 -10.18
C LEU A 372 -10.25 -0.74 -9.56
N ASN A 373 -11.14 0.11 -10.07
CA ASN A 373 -12.53 0.17 -9.63
C ASN A 373 -13.27 -1.14 -9.97
N ARG A 374 -13.07 -1.68 -11.18
CA ARG A 374 -13.62 -2.99 -11.56
C ARG A 374 -13.12 -4.12 -10.66
N PHE A 375 -11.84 -4.12 -10.29
CA PHE A 375 -11.26 -5.11 -9.38
C PHE A 375 -11.87 -5.01 -7.97
N ARG A 376 -12.01 -3.80 -7.42
CA ARG A 376 -12.69 -3.60 -6.13
C ARG A 376 -14.13 -4.12 -6.16
N ASN A 377 -14.86 -3.82 -7.22
CA ASN A 377 -16.22 -4.33 -7.39
C ASN A 377 -16.26 -5.86 -7.52
N SER A 378 -15.31 -6.46 -8.22
CA SER A 378 -15.21 -7.93 -8.36
C SER A 378 -15.04 -8.65 -7.02
N ILE A 379 -14.36 -8.02 -6.06
CA ILE A 379 -14.21 -8.55 -4.70
C ILE A 379 -15.53 -8.48 -3.94
N LEU A 380 -16.27 -7.37 -4.07
CA LEU A 380 -17.55 -7.18 -3.40
C LEU A 380 -18.66 -8.09 -3.94
N SER A 381 -18.63 -8.39 -5.24
CA SER A 381 -19.61 -9.26 -5.89
C SER A 381 -19.22 -10.75 -5.90
N ASP A 382 -18.01 -11.11 -5.46
CA ASP A 382 -17.40 -12.44 -5.64
C ASP A 382 -17.42 -12.93 -7.10
N GLU A 383 -17.24 -12.00 -8.05
CA GLU A 383 -17.16 -12.27 -9.48
C GLU A 383 -15.80 -11.82 -10.01
N PRO A 384 -14.75 -12.67 -9.95
CA PRO A 384 -13.39 -12.27 -10.32
C PRO A 384 -13.29 -11.89 -11.81
N ILE A 385 -12.34 -11.01 -12.15
CA ILE A 385 -12.14 -10.55 -13.54
C ILE A 385 -11.71 -11.73 -14.43
N LEU A 386 -10.74 -12.51 -13.94
CA LEU A 386 -10.31 -13.78 -14.52
C LEU A 386 -10.85 -14.95 -13.67
N THR A 387 -11.35 -15.98 -14.33
CA THR A 387 -11.75 -17.23 -13.68
C THR A 387 -10.53 -17.97 -13.13
N ASP A 388 -10.76 -18.96 -12.26
CA ASP A 388 -9.66 -19.77 -11.71
C ASP A 388 -8.90 -20.53 -12.83
N GLU A 389 -9.58 -20.96 -13.89
CA GLU A 389 -8.98 -21.62 -15.07
C GLU A 389 -8.13 -20.64 -15.89
N GLU A 390 -8.64 -19.42 -16.14
CA GLU A 390 -7.90 -18.38 -16.85
C GLU A 390 -6.66 -17.95 -16.04
N MET A 391 -6.79 -17.83 -14.72
CA MET A 391 -5.68 -17.52 -13.82
C MET A 391 -4.64 -18.63 -13.81
N HIS A 392 -5.07 -19.90 -13.74
CA HIS A 392 -4.17 -21.04 -13.83
C HIS A 392 -3.38 -20.96 -15.13
N PHE A 393 -4.04 -20.88 -16.30
CA PHE A 393 -3.38 -20.76 -17.60
C PHE A 393 -2.32 -19.64 -17.65
N VAL A 394 -2.64 -18.44 -17.15
CA VAL A 394 -1.66 -17.35 -17.16
C VAL A 394 -0.47 -17.65 -16.24
N VAL A 395 -0.72 -18.16 -15.04
CA VAL A 395 0.32 -18.39 -14.03
C VAL A 395 1.22 -19.57 -14.41
N THR A 396 0.64 -20.69 -14.83
CA THR A 396 1.39 -21.92 -15.13
C THR A 396 2.00 -21.89 -16.52
N ASP A 397 1.24 -21.49 -17.54
CA ASP A 397 1.66 -21.64 -18.93
C ASP A 397 2.39 -20.40 -19.45
N LEU A 398 1.95 -19.19 -19.06
CA LEU A 398 2.55 -17.95 -19.58
C LEU A 398 3.66 -17.40 -18.70
N LEU A 399 3.48 -17.43 -17.38
CA LEU A 399 4.51 -17.02 -16.42
C LEU A 399 5.47 -18.16 -16.07
N ALA A 400 5.18 -19.40 -16.50
CA ALA A 400 5.96 -20.59 -16.21
C ALA A 400 6.19 -20.82 -14.70
N LEU A 401 5.23 -20.42 -13.88
CA LEU A 401 5.29 -20.63 -12.43
C LEU A 401 4.82 -22.04 -12.14
N SER A 402 5.68 -22.82 -11.48
CA SER A 402 5.32 -24.18 -11.05
C SER A 402 4.21 -24.11 -10.03
N GLU A 403 3.16 -24.94 -10.21
CA GLU A 403 2.26 -25.23 -9.10
C GLU A 403 3.05 -25.94 -7.99
N PRO A 404 2.69 -25.74 -6.71
CA PRO A 404 3.16 -26.63 -5.67
C PRO A 404 2.78 -28.06 -6.04
N GLU A 405 3.74 -28.98 -6.05
CA GLU A 405 3.42 -30.41 -6.05
C GLU A 405 2.49 -30.66 -4.86
N VAL A 406 1.23 -30.97 -5.15
CA VAL A 406 0.34 -31.54 -4.15
C VAL A 406 0.93 -32.92 -3.91
N GLU A 407 1.68 -33.10 -2.82
CA GLU A 407 1.87 -34.43 -2.25
C GLU A 407 0.45 -34.93 -1.94
N GLU A 408 -0.14 -35.70 -2.85
CA GLU A 408 -1.22 -36.60 -2.48
C GLU A 408 -0.63 -37.44 -1.35
N ASP A 409 -1.13 -37.21 -0.13
CA ASP A 409 -0.92 -38.13 0.98
C ASP A 409 -1.37 -39.50 0.49
N SER A 410 -0.41 -40.30 0.01
CA SER A 410 -0.64 -41.67 -0.39
C SER A 410 -1.27 -42.37 0.80
N GLU A 411 -2.48 -42.88 0.62
CA GLU A 411 -3.18 -43.77 1.54
C GLU A 411 -2.40 -45.09 1.70
N ASP A 412 -1.22 -45.04 2.30
CA ASP A 412 -0.45 -46.20 2.75
C ASP A 412 -0.20 -46.05 4.26
N SER A 413 -1.31 -46.05 5.00
CA SER A 413 -1.31 -46.38 6.43
C SER A 413 -2.37 -47.43 6.75
N GLN A 414 -2.43 -48.49 5.94
CA GLN A 414 -2.96 -49.77 6.37
C GLN A 414 -1.83 -50.64 6.92
N ASP A 415 -1.37 -50.37 8.14
CA ASP A 415 -0.74 -51.42 8.97
C ASP A 415 -0.77 -51.06 10.47
N TRP A 416 -1.96 -51.11 11.07
CA TRP A 416 -2.13 -51.11 12.53
C TRP A 416 -3.04 -52.26 13.02
N GLN A 417 -3.07 -53.36 12.28
CA GLN A 417 -3.69 -54.61 12.74
C GLN A 417 -2.69 -55.75 12.62
N ASN A 418 -1.85 -55.95 13.64
CA ASN A 418 -1.43 -57.27 14.16
C ASN A 418 -0.33 -57.12 15.22
N GLN A 419 -0.72 -56.77 16.45
CA GLN A 419 0.01 -57.20 17.65
C GLN A 419 -1.01 -57.53 18.75
N GLU A 420 -1.49 -58.78 18.73
CA GLU A 420 -2.08 -59.46 19.88
C GLU A 420 -1.08 -60.52 20.39
N TYR A 421 -0.91 -60.52 21.73
CA TYR A 421 -0.17 -61.43 22.63
C TYR A 421 1.35 -61.30 22.75
#